data_AF-A0A9P5I5K0-F1
#
_entry.id   AF-A0A9P5I5K0-F1
#
_cell.length_a   1.000
_cell.length_b   1.000
_cell.length_c   1.000
_cell.angle_alpha   90.00
_cell.angle_beta   90.00
_cell.angle_gamma   90.00
#
_symmetry.space_group_name_H-M   'P 1'
#
loop_
_entity.id
_entity.type
_entity.pdbx_description
1 polymer ?
#
loop_
_entity_poly.entity_id
_entity_poly.type
_entity_poly.pdbx_seq_one_letter_code
_entity_poly.pdbx_strand_id
1 'polypeptide(L)'
;MDSERLQKPFKNRDELKEKLSIDHFDLNAILRGAQLTIVGALRALRNPQLFTSEHYKQAALAVLAGVVIRLAIEIPIFGVRVFLWLMSFVVDLGASTFDNRVVEGLDLIQNHVLQVPFFLMSILSRVTPTLDNMFMMSLAFVDETYYEKHKGEERSTLRDEYYPNLRRYPKRDGTTHKTSTAENMSMFLIKFGKKAGLSLAVYALSYVPILGRFVLPAASFYTFNKAAGLGPGLIVFGTGIFLPRRYLVIFLQSYFSSRSLMRELLEPYFARIKFTKEQKKNWFHDREGLLFGFGIGFYIFLRIPLLGVLVYGIAEASTAYLITKITDPPPPVGQEDDFAASQQKWKNKHEFLNLKLDQLDSLNTSNRNEVTQGVSSEKASSSATEVPPPHSELRSR
;
A
#
# COMPACT_ATOMS: atom_id res chain seq x y z
N MET A 1 25.02 -11.02 -21.18
CA MET A 1 25.58 -9.78 -21.76
C MET A 1 24.46 -8.75 -21.73
N ASP A 2 24.41 -7.91 -20.69
CA ASP A 2 23.37 -6.89 -20.50
C ASP A 2 24.00 -5.64 -19.85
N SER A 3 25.03 -5.09 -20.50
CA SER A 3 25.78 -3.91 -20.02
C SER A 3 25.57 -2.66 -20.89
N GLU A 4 24.40 -2.51 -21.52
CA GLU A 4 24.08 -1.34 -22.36
C GLU A 4 22.83 -0.57 -21.89
N ARG A 5 22.78 -0.24 -20.60
CA ARG A 5 22.03 0.95 -20.12
C ARG A 5 23.00 2.01 -19.60
N LEU A 6 23.99 2.34 -20.41
CA LEU A 6 24.78 3.55 -20.22
C LEU A 6 23.92 4.77 -20.54
N GLN A 7 23.92 5.70 -19.60
CA GLN A 7 23.14 6.93 -19.58
C GLN A 7 23.35 7.74 -20.87
N LYS A 8 22.31 7.88 -21.70
CA LYS A 8 22.30 8.89 -22.76
C LYS A 8 22.22 10.29 -22.13
N PRO A 9 23.04 11.26 -22.55
CA PRO A 9 22.95 12.64 -22.06
C PRO A 9 21.58 13.23 -22.45
N PHE A 10 20.98 13.99 -21.53
CA PHE A 10 19.66 14.60 -21.68
C PHE A 10 19.65 15.49 -22.93
N LYS A 11 18.86 15.13 -23.94
CA LYS A 11 18.92 15.76 -25.26
C LYS A 11 17.98 16.96 -25.38
N ASN A 12 17.05 17.14 -24.44
CA ASN A 12 16.07 18.22 -24.50
C ASN A 12 15.72 18.80 -23.12
N ARG A 13 15.45 20.12 -23.07
CA ARG A 13 15.07 20.82 -21.83
C ARG A 13 13.75 20.29 -21.26
N ASP A 14 12.85 19.82 -22.12
CA ASP A 14 11.54 19.31 -21.71
C ASP A 14 11.64 17.91 -21.07
N GLU A 15 12.52 17.03 -21.55
CA GLU A 15 12.82 15.74 -20.89
C GLU A 15 13.42 15.95 -19.50
N LEU A 16 14.21 17.01 -19.32
CA LEU A 16 14.80 17.37 -18.04
C LEU A 16 13.71 17.84 -17.07
N LYS A 17 12.79 18.69 -17.54
CA LYS A 17 11.65 19.19 -16.77
C LYS A 17 10.71 18.06 -16.36
N GLU A 18 10.42 17.12 -17.26
CA GLU A 18 9.61 15.94 -16.97
C GLU A 18 10.27 15.05 -15.90
N LYS A 19 11.58 14.79 -16.00
CA LYS A 19 12.29 14.00 -14.97
C LYS A 19 12.47 14.72 -13.65
N LEU A 20 12.36 16.05 -13.65
CA LEU A 20 12.34 16.88 -12.45
C LEU A 20 10.92 17.05 -11.88
N SER A 21 9.86 16.67 -12.62
CA SER A 21 8.49 16.84 -12.15
C SER A 21 8.14 15.86 -11.03
N ILE A 22 7.30 16.32 -10.10
CA ILE A 22 6.96 15.64 -8.83
C ILE A 22 5.59 14.94 -8.95
N ASP A 23 5.04 14.79 -10.15
CA ASP A 23 3.61 14.58 -10.36
C ASP A 23 3.01 13.37 -9.64
N HIS A 24 3.80 12.31 -9.41
CA HIS A 24 3.35 11.07 -8.75
C HIS A 24 3.56 11.06 -7.23
N PHE A 25 4.46 11.91 -6.72
CA PHE A 25 4.88 11.99 -5.31
C PHE A 25 4.71 13.40 -4.74
N ASP A 26 3.57 14.03 -5.02
CA ASP A 26 3.20 15.34 -4.48
C ASP A 26 3.00 15.27 -2.95
N LEU A 27 3.52 16.26 -2.24
CA LEU A 27 3.33 16.45 -0.80
C LEU A 27 1.83 16.47 -0.43
N ASN A 28 0.99 17.08 -1.27
CA ASN A 28 -0.46 17.10 -1.06
C ASN A 28 -1.05 15.69 -1.08
N ALA A 29 -0.58 14.83 -1.98
CA ALA A 29 -1.00 13.44 -2.04
C ALA A 29 -0.58 12.67 -0.78
N ILE A 30 0.64 12.90 -0.28
CA ILE A 30 1.12 12.29 0.97
C ILE A 30 0.27 12.73 2.16
N LEU A 31 0.05 14.03 2.31
CA LEU A 31 -0.79 14.57 3.40
C LEU A 31 -2.22 14.04 3.32
N ARG A 32 -2.78 13.96 2.11
CA ARG A 32 -4.11 13.39 1.88
C ARG A 32 -4.16 11.90 2.24
N GLY A 33 -3.12 11.14 1.91
CA GLY A 33 -2.98 9.75 2.32
C GLY A 33 -2.99 9.61 3.85
N ALA A 34 -2.24 10.44 4.56
CA ALA A 34 -2.21 10.45 6.02
C ALA A 34 -3.57 10.85 6.64
N GLN A 35 -4.30 11.80 6.03
CA GLN A 35 -5.67 12.12 6.44
C GLN A 35 -6.60 10.92 6.28
N LEU A 36 -6.50 10.19 5.15
CA LEU A 36 -7.28 8.98 4.90
C LEU A 36 -6.96 7.85 5.88
N THR A 37 -5.74 7.77 6.42
CA THR A 37 -5.43 6.85 7.53
C THR A 37 -6.35 7.11 8.71
N ILE A 38 -6.46 8.37 9.14
CA ILE A 38 -7.25 8.74 10.32
C ILE A 38 -8.74 8.54 10.05
N VAL A 39 -9.24 9.03 8.91
CA VAL A 39 -10.66 8.89 8.53
C VAL A 39 -11.04 7.42 8.33
N GLY A 40 -10.19 6.66 7.65
CA GLY A 40 -10.37 5.23 7.44
C GLY A 40 -10.38 4.47 8.76
N ALA A 41 -9.43 4.76 9.66
CA ALA A 41 -9.37 4.12 10.98
C ALA A 41 -10.62 4.43 11.82
N LEU A 42 -11.05 5.70 11.84
CA LEU A 42 -12.28 6.08 12.55
C LEU A 42 -13.52 5.38 11.97
N ARG A 43 -13.59 5.22 10.65
CA ARG A 43 -14.71 4.54 9.99
C ARG A 43 -14.69 3.03 10.26
N ALA A 44 -13.50 2.42 10.25
CA ALA A 44 -13.34 1.02 10.63
C ALA A 44 -13.77 0.80 12.09
N LEU A 45 -13.37 1.66 13.02
CA LEU A 45 -13.80 1.57 14.43
C LEU A 45 -15.30 1.75 14.63
N ARG A 46 -16.00 2.41 13.71
CA ARG A 46 -17.46 2.56 13.72
C ARG A 46 -18.21 1.39 13.10
N ASN A 47 -17.52 0.46 12.44
CA ASN A 47 -18.17 -0.69 11.82
C ASN A 47 -18.54 -1.72 12.90
N PRO A 48 -19.83 -1.91 13.23
CA PRO A 48 -20.24 -2.85 14.27
C PRO A 48 -19.92 -4.30 13.90
N GLN A 49 -19.85 -4.62 12.61
CA GLN A 49 -19.57 -5.98 12.13
C GLN A 49 -18.13 -6.42 12.42
N LEU A 50 -17.20 -5.48 12.67
CA LEU A 50 -15.84 -5.82 13.08
C LEU A 50 -15.72 -6.25 14.55
N PHE A 51 -16.74 -5.98 15.37
CA PHE A 51 -16.75 -6.25 16.82
C PHE A 51 -17.79 -7.32 17.20
N THR A 52 -17.91 -8.37 16.39
CA THR A 52 -18.77 -9.52 16.72
C THR A 52 -18.03 -10.52 17.62
N SER A 53 -18.77 -11.44 18.25
CA SER A 53 -18.22 -12.44 19.17
C SER A 53 -17.14 -13.34 18.55
N GLU A 54 -17.22 -13.62 17.24
CA GLU A 54 -16.17 -14.34 16.51
C GLU A 54 -14.88 -13.52 16.38
N HIS A 55 -15.01 -12.23 16.06
CA HIS A 55 -13.86 -11.32 15.95
C HIS A 55 -13.25 -10.96 17.30
N TYR A 56 -14.01 -11.01 18.40
CA TYR A 56 -13.44 -10.87 19.74
C TYR A 56 -12.46 -12.00 20.08
N LYS A 57 -12.78 -13.25 19.71
CA LYS A 57 -11.85 -14.39 19.90
C LYS A 57 -10.58 -14.19 19.06
N GLN A 58 -10.74 -13.71 17.83
CA GLN A 58 -9.62 -13.40 16.94
C GLN A 58 -8.79 -12.22 17.46
N ALA A 59 -9.43 -11.20 18.03
CA ALA A 59 -8.76 -10.06 18.66
C ALA A 59 -7.96 -10.49 19.90
N ALA A 60 -8.51 -11.39 20.73
CA ALA A 60 -7.78 -11.97 21.86
C ALA A 60 -6.56 -12.78 21.38
N LEU A 61 -6.71 -13.59 20.33
CA LEU A 61 -5.60 -14.33 19.72
C LEU A 61 -4.57 -13.37 19.09
N ALA A 62 -5.00 -12.26 18.50
CA ALA A 62 -4.14 -11.21 17.99
C ALA A 62 -3.34 -10.52 19.10
N VAL A 63 -3.96 -10.22 20.25
CA VAL A 63 -3.24 -9.68 21.42
C VAL A 63 -2.21 -10.69 21.92
N LEU A 64 -2.58 -11.96 22.05
CA LEU A 64 -1.65 -13.02 22.44
C LEU A 64 -0.47 -13.14 21.46
N ALA A 65 -0.74 -13.11 20.15
CA ALA A 65 0.29 -13.10 19.13
C ALA A 65 1.19 -11.85 19.25
N GLY A 66 0.62 -10.67 19.54
CA GLY A 66 1.38 -9.46 19.81
C GLY A 66 2.30 -9.58 21.02
N VAL A 67 1.86 -10.24 22.09
CA VAL A 67 2.69 -10.57 23.26
C VAL A 67 3.81 -11.53 22.87
N VAL A 68 3.51 -12.60 22.13
CA VAL A 68 4.52 -13.57 21.68
C VAL A 68 5.57 -12.90 20.78
N ILE A 69 5.14 -12.08 19.83
CA ILE A 69 6.05 -11.29 18.97
C ILE A 69 6.94 -10.39 19.82
N ARG A 70 6.36 -9.70 20.79
CA ARG A 70 7.11 -8.83 21.70
C ARG A 70 8.15 -9.61 22.50
N LEU A 71 7.78 -10.75 23.06
CA LEU A 71 8.71 -11.62 23.80
C LEU A 71 9.82 -12.16 22.89
N ALA A 72 9.48 -12.62 21.69
CA ALA A 72 10.45 -13.13 20.71
C ALA A 72 11.49 -12.06 20.33
N ILE A 73 11.10 -10.79 20.37
CA ILE A 73 11.92 -9.63 20.08
C ILE A 73 12.74 -9.19 21.30
N GLU A 74 12.14 -9.13 22.49
CA GLU A 74 12.80 -8.63 23.71
C GLU A 74 13.75 -9.65 24.33
N ILE A 75 13.47 -10.97 24.24
CA ILE A 75 14.29 -12.03 24.85
C ILE A 75 15.74 -12.00 24.34
N PRO A 76 16.02 -11.93 23.03
CA PRO A 76 17.41 -11.85 22.55
C PRO A 76 18.14 -10.61 23.05
N ILE A 77 17.48 -9.44 23.07
CA ILE A 77 18.07 -8.18 23.55
C ILE A 77 18.38 -8.29 25.05
N PHE A 78 17.45 -8.84 25.83
CA PHE A 78 17.66 -9.10 27.25
C PHE A 78 18.82 -10.07 27.48
N GLY A 79 18.90 -11.15 26.69
CA GLY A 79 20.01 -12.10 26.72
C GLY A 79 21.36 -11.44 26.47
N VAL A 80 21.45 -10.55 25.46
CA VAL A 80 22.68 -9.77 25.21
C VAL A 80 23.00 -8.83 26.37
N ARG A 81 22.01 -8.18 26.97
CA ARG A 81 22.22 -7.32 28.16
C ARG A 81 22.76 -8.11 29.34
N VAL A 82 22.20 -9.28 29.63
CA VAL A 82 22.69 -10.17 30.68
C VAL A 82 24.10 -10.67 30.38
N PHE A 83 24.38 -11.02 29.12
CA PHE A 83 25.71 -11.44 28.70
C PHE A 83 26.75 -10.33 28.87
N LEU A 84 26.46 -9.10 28.43
CA LEU A 84 27.35 -7.95 28.63
C LEU A 84 27.56 -7.64 30.11
N TRP A 85 26.49 -7.72 30.91
CA TRP A 85 26.56 -7.59 32.36
C TRP A 85 27.48 -8.66 32.98
N LEU A 86 27.37 -9.93 32.57
CA LEU A 86 28.28 -10.99 33.02
C LEU A 86 29.73 -10.73 32.59
N MET A 87 29.94 -10.24 31.37
CA MET A 87 31.27 -9.89 30.85
C MET A 87 31.92 -8.72 31.60
N SER A 88 31.12 -7.81 32.17
CA SER A 88 31.62 -6.67 32.95
C SER A 88 32.37 -7.09 34.23
N PHE A 89 32.14 -8.31 34.73
CA PHE A 89 32.90 -8.85 35.86
C PHE A 89 34.30 -9.33 35.48
N VAL A 90 34.56 -9.58 34.18
CA VAL A 90 35.81 -10.18 33.69
C VAL A 90 36.65 -9.18 32.90
N VAL A 91 36.00 -8.23 32.23
CA VAL A 91 36.65 -7.22 31.38
C VAL A 91 36.23 -5.84 31.89
N ASP A 92 37.20 -4.94 32.07
CA ASP A 92 36.95 -3.51 32.34
C ASP A 92 36.43 -2.83 31.06
N LEU A 93 35.20 -3.19 30.70
CA LEU A 93 34.40 -2.50 29.72
C LEU A 93 34.09 -1.16 30.37
N GLY A 94 34.52 -0.02 29.81
CA GLY A 94 34.14 1.30 30.32
C GLY A 94 32.59 1.42 30.43
N ALA A 95 32.05 1.11 31.61
CA ALA A 95 30.87 0.24 31.79
C ALA A 95 29.51 0.84 31.46
N SER A 96 29.47 2.05 30.90
CA SER A 96 28.21 2.70 30.53
C SER A 96 28.10 3.02 29.04
N THR A 97 29.21 3.23 28.33
CA THR A 97 29.13 3.74 26.95
C THR A 97 29.17 2.64 25.89
N PHE A 98 29.86 1.53 26.15
CA PHE A 98 29.94 0.40 25.21
C PHE A 98 28.62 -0.39 25.17
N ASP A 99 28.10 -0.78 26.33
CA ASP A 99 26.87 -1.57 26.46
C ASP A 99 25.68 -0.85 25.82
N ASN A 100 25.51 0.44 26.10
CA ASN A 100 24.45 1.25 25.51
C ASN A 100 24.56 1.32 23.99
N ARG A 101 25.77 1.47 23.42
CA ARG A 101 25.97 1.49 21.95
C ARG A 101 25.62 0.15 21.30
N VAL A 102 25.97 -0.97 21.94
CA VAL A 102 25.66 -2.32 21.42
C VAL A 102 24.15 -2.55 21.46
N VAL A 103 23.49 -2.24 22.58
CA VAL A 103 22.04 -2.40 22.74
C VAL A 103 21.27 -1.48 21.78
N GLU A 104 21.66 -0.22 21.64
CA GLU A 104 21.07 0.71 20.67
C GLU A 104 21.29 0.26 19.22
N GLY A 105 22.47 -0.28 18.92
CA GLY A 105 22.78 -0.84 17.60
C GLY A 105 21.90 -2.05 17.28
N LEU A 106 21.71 -2.96 18.23
CA LEU A 106 20.83 -4.12 18.08
C LEU A 106 19.37 -3.70 17.91
N ASP A 107 18.90 -2.73 18.70
CA ASP A 107 17.55 -2.20 18.56
C ASP A 107 17.33 -1.58 17.17
N LEU A 108 18.30 -0.81 16.68
CA LEU A 108 18.26 -0.21 15.35
C LEU A 108 18.29 -1.28 14.25
N ILE A 109 19.14 -2.30 14.38
CA ILE A 109 19.21 -3.41 13.41
C ILE A 109 17.89 -4.16 13.39
N GLN A 110 17.36 -4.55 14.54
CA GLN A 110 16.15 -5.35 14.63
C GLN A 110 14.90 -4.58 14.16
N ASN A 111 14.70 -3.36 14.65
CA ASN A 111 13.47 -2.60 14.42
C ASN A 111 13.48 -1.87 13.08
N HIS A 112 14.65 -1.44 12.61
CA HIS A 112 14.76 -0.64 11.39
C HIS A 112 15.40 -1.43 10.25
N VAL A 113 16.57 -2.06 10.44
CA VAL A 113 17.28 -2.73 9.33
C VAL A 113 16.59 -4.03 8.90
N LEU A 114 16.25 -4.87 9.86
CA LEU A 114 15.65 -6.19 9.66
C LEU A 114 14.12 -6.13 9.70
N GLN A 115 13.51 -5.11 10.32
CA GLN A 115 12.05 -4.97 10.45
C GLN A 115 11.39 -6.22 11.04
N VAL A 116 12.00 -6.81 12.08
CA VAL A 116 11.52 -8.05 12.70
C VAL A 116 10.05 -7.98 13.14
N PRO A 117 9.54 -6.89 13.76
CA PRO A 117 8.12 -6.80 14.10
C PRO A 117 7.21 -6.94 12.87
N PHE A 118 7.51 -6.22 11.80
CA PHE A 118 6.72 -6.25 10.57
C PHE A 118 6.79 -7.63 9.89
N PHE A 119 7.97 -8.25 9.89
CA PHE A 119 8.14 -9.61 9.37
C PHE A 119 7.26 -10.63 10.07
N LEU A 120 7.28 -10.64 11.40
CA LEU A 120 6.47 -11.55 12.20
C LEU A 120 4.98 -11.29 12.00
N MET A 121 4.60 -10.02 11.84
CA MET A 121 3.23 -9.61 11.50
C MET A 121 2.79 -10.13 10.12
N SER A 122 3.63 -10.00 9.09
CA SER A 122 3.34 -10.52 7.75
C SER A 122 3.31 -12.05 7.67
N ILE A 123 3.96 -12.75 8.61
CA ILE A 123 3.81 -14.21 8.75
C ILE A 123 2.44 -14.52 9.35
N LEU A 124 2.08 -13.83 10.45
CA LEU A 124 0.81 -14.04 11.13
C LEU A 124 -0.38 -13.78 10.18
N SER A 125 -0.33 -12.69 9.42
CA SER A 125 -1.35 -12.32 8.43
C SER A 125 -1.59 -13.41 7.38
N ARG A 126 -0.54 -14.12 6.99
CA ARG A 126 -0.59 -15.18 5.97
C ARG A 126 -1.11 -16.50 6.52
N VAL A 127 -1.06 -16.70 7.84
CA VAL A 127 -1.57 -17.89 8.54
C VAL A 127 -3.04 -17.72 8.91
N THR A 128 -3.51 -16.49 9.15
CA THR A 128 -4.89 -16.22 9.56
C THR A 128 -5.76 -15.70 8.41
N PRO A 129 -6.83 -16.40 7.99
CA PRO A 129 -7.72 -15.96 6.89
C PRO A 129 -8.62 -14.76 7.23
N THR A 130 -8.44 -14.15 8.39
CA THR A 130 -9.29 -13.12 8.97
C THR A 130 -9.24 -11.79 8.21
N LEU A 131 -8.10 -11.45 7.62
CA LEU A 131 -7.85 -10.13 7.04
C LEU A 131 -8.66 -9.85 5.77
N ASP A 132 -8.74 -10.84 4.87
CA ASP A 132 -9.58 -10.74 3.67
C ASP A 132 -11.06 -10.56 4.02
N ASN A 133 -11.52 -11.20 5.10
CA ASN A 133 -12.87 -11.01 5.59
C ASN A 133 -13.07 -9.60 6.18
N MET A 134 -12.12 -9.09 6.96
CA MET A 134 -12.17 -7.72 7.49
C MET A 134 -12.22 -6.66 6.39
N PHE A 135 -11.43 -6.85 5.32
CA PHE A 135 -11.49 -6.00 4.13
C PHE A 135 -12.90 -6.03 3.51
N MET A 136 -13.44 -7.22 3.24
CA MET A 136 -14.74 -7.37 2.58
C MET A 136 -15.92 -6.86 3.44
N MET A 137 -15.91 -7.11 4.75
CA MET A 137 -16.94 -6.57 5.66
C MET A 137 -16.87 -5.04 5.77
N SER A 138 -15.65 -4.49 5.82
CA SER A 138 -15.48 -3.03 5.81
C SER A 138 -15.96 -2.43 4.48
N LEU A 139 -15.70 -3.09 3.35
CA LEU A 139 -16.18 -2.65 2.05
C LEU A 139 -17.72 -2.63 1.99
N ALA A 140 -18.38 -3.67 2.50
CA ALA A 140 -19.84 -3.72 2.60
C ALA A 140 -20.39 -2.55 3.44
N PHE A 141 -19.79 -2.31 4.61
CA PHE A 141 -20.17 -1.20 5.48
C PHE A 141 -19.95 0.16 4.82
N VAL A 142 -18.88 0.33 4.05
CA VAL A 142 -18.61 1.57 3.30
C VAL A 142 -19.67 1.82 2.23
N ASP A 143 -20.12 0.78 1.52
CA ASP A 143 -21.22 0.91 0.56
C ASP A 143 -22.54 1.23 1.26
N GLU A 144 -22.90 0.50 2.32
CA GLU A 144 -24.10 0.77 3.11
C GLU A 144 -24.16 2.23 3.56
N THR A 145 -23.13 2.67 4.27
CA THR A 145 -23.03 4.04 4.78
C THR A 145 -22.96 5.11 3.68
N TYR A 146 -22.53 4.78 2.47
CA TYR A 146 -22.61 5.68 1.32
C TYR A 146 -24.07 5.88 0.89
N TYR A 147 -24.84 4.81 0.70
CA TYR A 147 -26.25 4.93 0.36
C TYR A 147 -27.07 5.56 1.48
N GLU A 148 -26.70 5.32 2.74
CA GLU A 148 -27.34 6.00 3.86
C GLU A 148 -27.15 7.52 3.83
N LYS A 149 -25.96 7.98 3.45
CA LYS A 149 -25.66 9.42 3.34
C LYS A 149 -26.43 10.09 2.21
N HIS A 150 -26.73 9.37 1.14
CA HIS A 150 -27.43 9.87 -0.05
C HIS A 150 -28.90 9.39 -0.08
N LYS A 151 -29.49 9.08 1.08
CA LYS A 151 -30.93 8.78 1.22
C LYS A 151 -31.73 9.98 0.72
N GLY A 152 -32.43 9.81 -0.39
CA GLY A 152 -33.25 10.85 -1.03
C GLY A 152 -32.74 11.32 -2.39
N GLU A 153 -31.55 10.89 -2.82
CA GLU A 153 -31.03 11.14 -4.16
C GLU A 153 -31.48 10.04 -5.15
N GLU A 154 -31.53 10.36 -6.45
CA GLU A 154 -31.90 9.38 -7.47
C GLU A 154 -30.84 8.28 -7.60
N ARG A 155 -31.27 7.01 -7.68
CA ARG A 155 -30.33 5.87 -7.77
C ARG A 155 -29.43 5.94 -9.01
N SER A 156 -29.88 6.59 -10.08
CA SER A 156 -29.14 6.82 -11.33
C SER A 156 -27.92 7.72 -11.15
N THR A 157 -27.93 8.65 -10.20
CA THR A 157 -26.84 9.60 -9.96
C THR A 157 -25.79 9.07 -8.98
N LEU A 158 -26.08 7.96 -8.30
CA LEU A 158 -25.20 7.35 -7.31
C LEU A 158 -24.12 6.47 -7.97
N ARG A 159 -22.96 6.39 -7.32
CA ARG A 159 -21.90 5.45 -7.72
C ARG A 159 -22.39 4.01 -7.58
N ASP A 160 -21.79 3.09 -8.33
CA ASP A 160 -22.04 1.66 -8.17
C ASP A 160 -21.40 1.09 -6.89
N GLU A 161 -21.95 -0.04 -6.43
CA GLU A 161 -21.50 -0.76 -5.24
C GLU A 161 -20.20 -1.52 -5.50
N TYR A 162 -19.25 -1.47 -4.57
CA TYR A 162 -17.97 -2.18 -4.69
C TYR A 162 -18.10 -3.60 -4.18
N TYR A 163 -18.70 -3.79 -3.00
CA TYR A 163 -18.74 -5.07 -2.31
C TYR A 163 -19.46 -6.18 -3.11
N PRO A 164 -20.67 -5.97 -3.64
CA PRO A 164 -21.42 -7.02 -4.33
C PRO A 164 -20.77 -7.46 -5.63
N ASN A 165 -20.16 -6.52 -6.36
CA ASN A 165 -19.38 -6.83 -7.55
C ASN A 165 -18.12 -7.59 -7.15
N LEU A 166 -17.30 -7.03 -6.26
CA LEU A 166 -16.01 -7.60 -5.86
C LEU A 166 -16.13 -9.00 -5.23
N ARG A 167 -17.20 -9.27 -4.45
CA ARG A 167 -17.45 -10.60 -3.86
C ARG A 167 -17.68 -11.71 -4.89
N ARG A 168 -18.18 -11.36 -6.09
CA ARG A 168 -18.45 -12.33 -7.17
C ARG A 168 -17.21 -12.68 -7.98
N TYR A 169 -16.14 -11.89 -7.90
CA TYR A 169 -14.89 -12.19 -8.58
C TYR A 169 -14.21 -13.42 -7.95
N PRO A 170 -13.67 -14.34 -8.76
CA PRO A 170 -12.90 -15.46 -8.24
C PRO A 170 -11.60 -14.95 -7.59
N LYS A 171 -11.30 -15.44 -6.39
CA LYS A 171 -10.05 -15.15 -5.71
C LYS A 171 -8.91 -15.92 -6.38
N ARG A 172 -7.94 -15.21 -6.95
CA ARG A 172 -6.67 -15.77 -7.44
C ARG A 172 -5.59 -15.52 -6.40
N ASP A 173 -4.80 -16.55 -6.11
CA ASP A 173 -3.55 -16.35 -5.37
C ASP A 173 -2.59 -15.53 -6.24
N GLY A 174 -2.45 -14.25 -5.91
CA GLY A 174 -1.76 -13.23 -6.71
C GLY A 174 -0.26 -13.46 -6.97
N THR A 175 0.31 -14.58 -6.52
CA THR A 175 1.73 -14.88 -6.69
C THR A 175 2.04 -16.25 -7.29
N THR A 176 1.10 -17.21 -7.31
CA THR A 176 1.42 -18.58 -7.70
C THR A 176 0.21 -19.27 -8.31
N HIS A 177 0.34 -19.78 -9.55
CA HIS A 177 -0.63 -20.69 -10.17
C HIS A 177 -0.64 -22.09 -9.53
N LYS A 178 -0.14 -22.24 -8.28
CA LYS A 178 0.00 -23.51 -7.56
C LYS A 178 -0.43 -23.35 -6.10
N THR A 179 -1.19 -24.34 -5.66
CA THR A 179 -2.08 -24.36 -4.49
C THR A 179 -1.40 -24.65 -3.14
N SER A 180 -0.07 -24.58 -3.04
CA SER A 180 0.62 -24.96 -1.80
C SER A 180 0.99 -23.76 -0.92
N THR A 181 0.34 -23.64 0.23
CA THR A 181 0.63 -22.66 1.29
C THR A 181 2.12 -22.65 1.68
N ALA A 182 2.78 -23.81 1.66
CA ALA A 182 4.20 -23.94 1.95
C ALA A 182 5.11 -23.28 0.90
N GLU A 183 4.73 -23.36 -0.38
CA GLU A 183 5.47 -22.74 -1.49
C GLU A 183 5.33 -21.20 -1.45
N ASN A 184 4.14 -20.72 -1.09
CA ASN A 184 3.89 -19.29 -0.87
C ASN A 184 4.70 -18.75 0.32
N MET A 185 4.81 -19.53 1.41
CA MET A 185 5.60 -19.17 2.59
C MET A 185 7.10 -19.15 2.29
N SER A 186 7.63 -20.17 1.61
CA SER A 186 9.06 -20.24 1.28
C SER A 186 9.48 -19.09 0.35
N MET A 187 8.65 -18.76 -0.65
CA MET A 187 8.89 -17.61 -1.52
C MET A 187 8.88 -16.29 -0.75
N PHE A 188 7.98 -16.13 0.22
CA PHE A 188 7.97 -14.96 1.09
C PHE A 188 9.26 -14.85 1.90
N LEU A 189 9.67 -15.94 2.56
CA LEU A 189 10.91 -15.99 3.36
C LEU A 189 12.16 -15.67 2.52
N ILE A 190 12.27 -16.23 1.31
CA ILE A 190 13.39 -15.94 0.40
C ILE A 190 13.40 -14.47 -0.02
N LYS A 191 12.24 -13.91 -0.39
CA LYS A 191 12.14 -12.50 -0.78
C LYS A 191 12.47 -11.57 0.38
N PHE A 192 12.02 -11.91 1.58
CA PHE A 192 12.32 -11.17 2.80
C PHE A 192 13.81 -11.25 3.13
N GLY A 193 14.40 -12.44 3.14
CA GLY A 193 15.83 -12.66 3.39
C GLY A 193 16.73 -11.90 2.41
N LYS A 194 16.38 -11.86 1.12
CA LYS A 194 17.11 -11.04 0.12
C LYS A 194 17.06 -9.55 0.44
N LYS A 195 15.90 -9.03 0.88
CA LYS A 195 15.77 -7.61 1.27
C LYS A 195 16.50 -7.29 2.57
N ALA A 196 16.41 -8.18 3.56
CA ALA A 196 17.10 -8.06 4.84
C ALA A 196 18.62 -8.09 4.63
N GLY A 197 19.13 -9.03 3.82
CA GLY A 197 20.54 -9.12 3.47
C GLY A 197 21.05 -7.87 2.73
N LEU A 198 20.28 -7.35 1.76
CA LEU A 198 20.63 -6.09 1.10
C LEU A 198 20.66 -4.91 2.07
N SER A 199 19.68 -4.82 2.97
CA SER A 199 19.60 -3.76 3.98
C SER A 199 20.76 -3.83 4.96
N LEU A 200 21.14 -5.04 5.38
CA LEU A 200 22.29 -5.29 6.25
C LEU A 200 23.61 -4.96 5.54
N ALA A 201 23.74 -5.31 4.25
CA ALA A 201 24.91 -4.96 3.46
C ALA A 201 25.05 -3.44 3.32
N VAL A 202 23.99 -2.72 2.97
CA VAL A 202 23.99 -1.24 2.90
C VAL A 202 24.35 -0.64 4.26
N TYR A 203 23.81 -1.18 5.35
CA TYR A 203 24.13 -0.73 6.70
C TYR A 203 25.60 -0.98 7.04
N ALA A 204 26.14 -2.17 6.75
CA ALA A 204 27.55 -2.50 6.98
C ALA A 204 28.50 -1.63 6.13
N LEU A 205 28.19 -1.42 4.85
CA LEU A 205 28.96 -0.53 3.97
C LEU A 205 28.97 0.91 4.48
N SER A 206 27.94 1.35 5.21
CA SER A 206 27.91 2.68 5.81
C SER A 206 28.96 2.91 6.91
N TYR A 207 29.59 1.84 7.43
CA TYR A 207 30.69 1.90 8.39
C TYR A 207 32.08 2.00 7.74
N VAL A 208 32.19 1.83 6.42
CA VAL A 208 33.46 1.95 5.71
C VAL A 208 34.00 3.39 5.87
N PRO A 209 35.26 3.58 6.29
CA PRO A 209 35.86 4.91 6.39
C PRO A 209 35.77 5.66 5.06
N ILE A 210 35.53 6.97 5.11
CA ILE A 210 35.46 7.90 3.96
C ILE A 210 34.23 7.66 3.06
N LEU A 211 34.03 6.44 2.54
CA LEU A 211 32.93 6.09 1.64
C LEU A 211 31.58 5.91 2.35
N GLY A 212 31.59 5.46 3.61
CA GLY A 212 30.38 5.13 4.36
C GLY A 212 29.41 6.30 4.55
N ARG A 213 29.91 7.54 4.55
CA ARG A 213 29.07 8.75 4.60
C ARG A 213 28.17 8.90 3.38
N PHE A 214 28.58 8.38 2.22
CA PHE A 214 27.83 8.49 0.97
C PHE A 214 26.93 7.29 0.69
N VAL A 215 27.17 6.15 1.33
CA VAL A 215 26.40 4.91 1.10
C VAL A 215 24.92 5.09 1.38
N LEU A 216 24.56 5.61 2.57
CA LEU A 216 23.15 5.79 2.95
C LEU A 216 22.44 6.89 2.13
N PRO A 217 23.06 8.07 1.88
CA PRO A 217 22.49 9.05 0.97
C PRO A 217 22.32 8.50 -0.45
N ALA A 218 23.31 7.79 -0.99
CA ALA A 218 23.23 7.19 -2.32
C ALA A 218 22.14 6.11 -2.41
N ALA A 219 22.02 5.25 -1.38
CA ALA A 219 20.96 4.25 -1.30
C ALA A 219 19.57 4.90 -1.20
N SER A 220 19.46 5.99 -0.43
CA SER A 220 18.22 6.79 -0.31
C SER A 220 17.86 7.44 -1.63
N PHE A 221 18.82 8.06 -2.32
CA PHE A 221 18.66 8.62 -3.65
C PHE A 221 18.20 7.56 -4.66
N TYR A 222 18.92 6.45 -4.75
CA TYR A 222 18.61 5.37 -5.69
C TYR A 222 17.18 4.83 -5.50
N THR A 223 16.77 4.71 -4.24
CA THR A 223 15.46 4.19 -3.87
C THR A 223 14.35 5.20 -4.14
N PHE A 224 14.55 6.45 -3.73
CA PHE A 224 13.53 7.50 -3.76
C PHE A 224 13.37 8.15 -5.13
N ASN A 225 14.45 8.29 -5.91
CA ASN A 225 14.43 8.85 -7.27
C ASN A 225 13.47 8.08 -8.20
N LYS A 226 13.33 6.76 -8.01
CA LYS A 226 12.40 5.94 -8.79
C LYS A 226 10.92 6.26 -8.54
N ALA A 227 10.60 6.91 -7.43
CA ALA A 227 9.24 7.21 -7.01
C ALA A 227 8.91 8.70 -7.11
N ALA A 228 9.83 9.55 -6.66
CA ALA A 228 9.63 11.00 -6.57
C ALA A 228 10.31 11.79 -7.69
N GLY A 229 11.06 11.12 -8.58
CA GLY A 229 11.82 11.78 -9.64
C GLY A 229 13.15 12.36 -9.16
N LEU A 230 13.86 12.99 -10.09
CA LEU A 230 15.25 13.39 -9.91
C LEU A 230 15.41 14.56 -8.95
N GLY A 231 14.46 15.51 -8.97
CA GLY A 231 14.49 16.71 -8.12
C GLY A 231 14.44 16.37 -6.62
N PRO A 232 13.34 15.78 -6.13
CA PRO A 232 13.25 15.33 -4.73
C PRO A 232 14.35 14.33 -4.35
N GLY A 233 14.74 13.45 -5.29
CA GLY A 233 15.89 12.56 -5.12
C GLY A 233 17.15 13.32 -4.73
N LEU A 234 17.56 14.32 -5.53
CA LEU A 234 18.76 15.12 -5.26
C LEU A 234 18.68 15.89 -3.93
N ILE A 235 17.49 16.36 -3.55
CA ILE A 235 17.29 17.00 -2.24
C ILE A 235 17.57 16.00 -1.11
N VAL A 236 17.01 14.78 -1.18
CA VAL A 236 17.27 13.72 -0.20
C VAL A 236 18.74 13.33 -0.16
N PHE A 237 19.41 13.27 -1.32
CA PHE A 237 20.85 13.00 -1.39
C PHE A 237 21.67 14.11 -0.72
N GLY A 238 21.44 15.36 -1.12
CA GLY A 238 22.18 16.54 -0.66
C GLY A 238 22.01 16.76 0.84
N THR A 239 20.77 16.74 1.33
CA THR A 239 20.48 16.82 2.77
C THR A 239 21.01 15.60 3.52
N GLY A 240 20.95 14.43 2.90
CA GLY A 240 21.39 13.17 3.49
C GLY A 240 22.88 13.14 3.85
N ILE A 241 23.73 13.86 3.10
CA ILE A 241 25.18 13.96 3.41
C ILE A 241 25.44 14.59 4.78
N PHE A 242 24.53 15.45 5.27
CA PHE A 242 24.67 16.14 6.55
C PHE A 242 23.87 15.48 7.68
N LEU A 243 22.97 14.54 7.35
CA LEU A 243 22.13 13.86 8.33
C LEU A 243 22.87 12.71 9.03
N PRO A 244 22.70 12.55 10.35
CA PRO A 244 23.16 11.37 11.05
C PRO A 244 22.60 10.07 10.44
N ARG A 245 23.45 9.02 10.37
CA ARG A 245 23.12 7.72 9.75
C ARG A 245 21.79 7.14 10.21
N ARG A 246 21.47 7.28 11.51
CA ARG A 246 20.21 6.78 12.11
C ARG A 246 18.98 7.29 11.37
N TYR A 247 18.95 8.57 10.99
CA TYR A 247 17.80 9.18 10.34
C TYR A 247 17.64 8.71 8.90
N LEU A 248 18.76 8.48 8.19
CA LEU A 248 18.72 7.92 6.84
C LEU A 248 18.22 6.48 6.84
N VAL A 249 18.65 5.68 7.83
CA VAL A 249 18.12 4.32 8.02
C VAL A 249 16.63 4.40 8.34
N ILE A 250 16.20 5.24 9.29
CA ILE A 250 14.77 5.40 9.63
C ILE A 250 13.96 5.82 8.40
N PHE A 251 14.44 6.79 7.60
CA PHE A 251 13.78 7.25 6.38
C PHE A 251 13.61 6.12 5.37
N LEU A 252 14.72 5.46 5.00
CA LEU A 252 14.73 4.40 4.01
C LEU A 252 13.83 3.23 4.43
N GLN A 253 13.87 2.89 5.71
CA GLN A 253 13.10 1.79 6.27
C GLN A 253 11.62 2.14 6.40
N SER A 254 11.27 3.37 6.75
CA SER A 254 9.87 3.84 6.74
C SER A 254 9.30 3.78 5.33
N TYR A 255 10.08 4.18 4.32
CA TYR A 255 9.68 4.07 2.92
C TYR A 255 9.45 2.63 2.46
N PHE A 256 10.40 1.72 2.73
CA PHE A 256 10.23 0.31 2.36
C PHE A 256 9.12 -0.39 3.14
N SER A 257 8.96 -0.06 4.42
CA SER A 257 7.90 -0.60 5.28
C SER A 257 6.53 -0.16 4.76
N SER A 258 6.36 1.15 4.51
CA SER A 258 5.12 1.70 3.96
C SER A 258 4.75 1.03 2.63
N ARG A 259 5.70 0.87 1.70
CA ARG A 259 5.44 0.20 0.42
C ARG A 259 5.10 -1.28 0.59
N SER A 260 5.75 -1.96 1.53
CA SER A 260 5.50 -3.38 1.79
C SER A 260 4.13 -3.57 2.43
N LEU A 261 3.80 -2.76 3.44
CA LEU A 261 2.51 -2.71 4.09
C LEU A 261 1.39 -2.48 3.07
N MET A 262 1.51 -1.46 2.21
CA MET A 262 0.44 -1.20 1.24
C MET A 262 0.23 -2.31 0.22
N ARG A 263 1.28 -3.02 -0.16
CA ARG A 263 1.15 -4.18 -1.05
C ARG A 263 0.40 -5.32 -0.37
N GLU A 264 0.54 -5.44 0.94
CA GLU A 264 -0.14 -6.47 1.74
C GLU A 264 -1.61 -6.11 1.97
N LEU A 265 -1.88 -4.89 2.45
CA LEU A 265 -3.23 -4.39 2.72
C LEU A 265 -4.11 -4.29 1.46
N LEU A 266 -3.52 -4.11 0.28
CA LEU A 266 -4.26 -4.06 -0.99
C LEU A 266 -4.38 -5.44 -1.66
N GLU A 267 -3.79 -6.49 -1.08
CA GLU A 267 -3.82 -7.81 -1.69
C GLU A 267 -5.24 -8.37 -1.82
N PRO A 268 -6.20 -8.17 -0.88
CA PRO A 268 -7.59 -8.60 -1.08
C PRO A 268 -8.23 -8.02 -2.34
N TYR A 269 -7.93 -6.77 -2.69
CA TYR A 269 -8.41 -6.14 -3.91
C TYR A 269 -7.74 -6.75 -5.16
N PHE A 270 -6.41 -6.83 -5.16
CA PHE A 270 -5.65 -7.34 -6.32
C PHE A 270 -5.75 -8.85 -6.53
N ALA A 271 -6.12 -9.62 -5.51
CA ALA A 271 -6.40 -11.04 -5.64
C ALA A 271 -7.69 -11.31 -6.45
N ARG A 272 -8.59 -10.32 -6.54
CA ARG A 272 -9.88 -10.45 -7.22
C ARG A 272 -9.89 -9.85 -8.62
N ILE A 273 -9.25 -8.70 -8.80
CA ILE A 273 -9.21 -8.02 -10.11
C ILE A 273 -7.96 -8.44 -10.88
N LYS A 274 -8.16 -8.78 -12.17
CA LYS A 274 -7.13 -9.35 -13.05
C LYS A 274 -6.15 -8.29 -13.57
N PHE A 275 -5.24 -7.84 -12.71
CA PHE A 275 -4.12 -6.99 -13.14
C PHE A 275 -2.95 -7.82 -13.66
N THR A 276 -2.35 -7.42 -14.79
CA THR A 276 -1.01 -7.89 -15.16
C THR A 276 0.04 -7.29 -14.22
N LYS A 277 1.25 -7.88 -14.18
CA LYS A 277 2.36 -7.37 -13.36
C LYS A 277 2.69 -5.91 -13.69
N GLU A 278 2.61 -5.54 -14.96
CA GLU A 278 2.88 -4.18 -15.44
C GLU A 278 1.76 -3.22 -15.05
N GLN A 279 0.50 -3.61 -15.26
CA GLN A 279 -0.65 -2.80 -14.85
C GLN A 279 -0.66 -2.56 -13.33
N LYS A 280 -0.42 -3.59 -12.50
CA LYS A 280 -0.31 -3.46 -11.04
C LYS A 280 0.83 -2.50 -10.68
N LYS A 281 1.99 -2.62 -11.33
CA LYS A 281 3.13 -1.71 -11.10
C LYS A 281 2.77 -0.26 -11.42
N ASN A 282 2.12 0.00 -12.55
CA ASN A 282 1.71 1.34 -12.96
C ASN A 282 0.67 1.92 -12.00
N TRP A 283 -0.32 1.12 -11.59
CA TRP A 283 -1.33 1.53 -10.60
C TRP A 283 -0.70 1.99 -9.28
N PHE A 284 0.28 1.24 -8.77
CA PHE A 284 1.00 1.61 -7.54
C PHE A 284 1.87 2.86 -7.70
N HIS A 285 2.51 3.01 -8.87
CA HIS A 285 3.35 4.17 -9.16
C HIS A 285 2.52 5.46 -9.27
N ASP A 286 1.38 5.38 -9.95
CA ASP A 286 0.52 6.54 -10.18
C ASP A 286 -0.09 7.13 -8.88
N ARG A 287 -0.28 6.27 -7.89
CA ARG A 287 -0.82 6.58 -6.55
C ARG A 287 0.26 6.60 -5.45
N GLU A 288 1.55 6.65 -5.82
CA GLU A 288 2.64 6.37 -4.89
C GLU A 288 2.68 7.33 -3.69
N GLY A 289 2.56 8.64 -3.91
CA GLY A 289 2.53 9.62 -2.82
C GLY A 289 1.39 9.39 -1.82
N LEU A 290 0.18 9.14 -2.32
CA LEU A 290 -0.98 8.89 -1.46
C LEU A 290 -0.88 7.58 -0.68
N LEU A 291 -0.47 6.50 -1.36
CA LEU A 291 -0.27 5.20 -0.72
C LEU A 291 0.87 5.25 0.30
N PHE A 292 1.91 6.03 0.03
CA PHE A 292 2.98 6.28 0.98
C PHE A 292 2.49 7.02 2.23
N GLY A 293 1.73 8.10 2.06
CA GLY A 293 1.14 8.83 3.19
C GLY A 293 0.23 7.96 4.04
N PHE A 294 -0.64 7.18 3.40
CA PHE A 294 -1.54 6.26 4.08
C PHE A 294 -0.78 5.14 4.82
N GLY A 295 0.21 4.54 4.15
CA GLY A 295 1.03 3.46 4.68
C GLY A 295 1.94 3.91 5.83
N ILE A 296 2.53 5.10 5.76
CA ILE A 296 3.30 5.67 6.88
C ILE A 296 2.40 5.93 8.10
N GLY A 297 1.18 6.42 7.88
CA GLY A 297 0.22 6.64 8.97
C GLY A 297 -0.01 5.36 9.77
N PHE A 298 -0.35 4.24 9.09
CA PHE A 298 -0.49 2.95 9.76
C PHE A 298 0.82 2.37 10.27
N TYR A 299 1.93 2.58 9.59
CA TYR A 299 3.25 2.15 10.05
C TYR A 299 3.60 2.70 11.44
N ILE A 300 3.27 3.98 11.69
CA ILE A 300 3.46 4.60 13.01
C ILE A 300 2.59 3.92 14.06
N PHE A 301 1.31 3.65 13.76
CA PHE A 301 0.41 2.96 14.70
C PHE A 301 0.83 1.51 14.96
N LEU A 302 1.33 0.80 13.95
CA LEU A 302 1.78 -0.60 14.07
C LEU A 302 2.99 -0.75 15.00
N ARG A 303 3.78 0.30 15.18
CA ARG A 303 4.92 0.33 16.11
C ARG A 303 4.50 0.47 17.57
N ILE A 304 3.22 0.76 17.85
CA ILE A 304 2.73 0.82 19.23
C ILE A 304 2.72 -0.62 19.78
N PRO A 305 3.49 -0.90 20.86
CA PRO A 305 3.57 -2.24 21.43
C PRO A 305 2.20 -2.77 21.83
N LEU A 306 2.00 -4.08 21.73
CA LEU A 306 0.76 -4.82 22.05
C LEU A 306 -0.45 -4.52 21.15
N LEU A 307 -0.53 -3.33 20.56
CA LEU A 307 -1.64 -2.92 19.69
C LEU A 307 -1.38 -3.19 18.21
N GLY A 308 -0.14 -3.42 17.79
CA GLY A 308 0.21 -3.60 16.39
C GLY A 308 -0.66 -4.61 15.62
N VAL A 309 -0.94 -5.78 16.20
CA VAL A 309 -1.78 -6.80 15.54
C VAL A 309 -3.23 -6.34 15.38
N LEU A 310 -3.80 -5.67 16.39
CA LEU A 310 -5.15 -5.11 16.32
C LEU A 310 -5.23 -3.95 15.32
N VAL A 311 -4.23 -3.07 15.35
CA VAL A 311 -4.06 -1.96 14.41
C VAL A 311 -3.98 -2.48 12.97
N TYR A 312 -3.37 -3.63 12.75
CA TYR A 312 -3.31 -4.24 11.42
C TYR A 312 -4.71 -4.59 10.90
N GLY A 313 -5.58 -5.18 11.73
CA GLY A 313 -6.97 -5.44 11.35
C GLY A 313 -7.74 -4.14 11.04
N ILE A 314 -7.49 -3.07 11.80
CA ILE A 314 -8.03 -1.74 11.52
C ILE A 314 -7.48 -1.19 10.20
N ALA A 315 -6.18 -1.37 9.92
CA ALA A 315 -5.54 -0.93 8.68
C ALA A 315 -6.14 -1.64 7.46
N GLU A 316 -6.38 -2.95 7.57
CA GLU A 316 -7.04 -3.75 6.55
C GLU A 316 -8.46 -3.24 6.26
N ALA A 317 -9.27 -3.05 7.31
CA ALA A 317 -10.60 -2.48 7.19
C ALA A 317 -10.58 -1.05 6.62
N SER A 318 -9.61 -0.23 7.01
CA SER A 318 -9.43 1.14 6.50
C SER A 318 -9.03 1.16 5.03
N THR A 319 -8.35 0.11 4.56
CA THR A 319 -7.93 -0.03 3.16
C THR A 319 -9.12 -0.29 2.23
N ALA A 320 -10.19 -0.91 2.73
CA ALA A 320 -11.45 -1.00 1.99
C ALA A 320 -12.02 0.40 1.70
N TYR A 321 -12.05 1.29 2.71
CA TYR A 321 -12.43 2.68 2.51
C TYR A 321 -11.50 3.40 1.53
N LEU A 322 -10.17 3.23 1.69
CA LEU A 322 -9.19 3.81 0.78
C LEU A 322 -9.45 3.44 -0.69
N ILE A 323 -9.72 2.16 -0.98
CA ILE A 323 -10.00 1.67 -2.34
C ILE A 323 -11.18 2.43 -2.96
N THR A 324 -12.28 2.59 -2.22
CA THR A 324 -13.46 3.34 -2.73
C THR A 324 -13.17 4.79 -3.10
N LYS A 325 -12.05 5.35 -2.63
CA LYS A 325 -11.66 6.74 -2.88
C LYS A 325 -10.66 6.91 -4.02
N ILE A 326 -9.91 5.87 -4.36
CA ILE A 326 -8.78 5.97 -5.31
C ILE A 326 -8.93 5.05 -6.53
N THR A 327 -9.99 4.26 -6.59
CA THR A 327 -10.35 3.43 -7.75
C THR A 327 -11.83 3.61 -8.07
N ASP A 328 -12.18 3.39 -9.34
CA ASP A 328 -13.59 3.28 -9.73
C ASP A 328 -14.20 1.97 -9.19
N PRO A 329 -15.54 1.87 -9.05
CA PRO A 329 -16.21 0.64 -8.68
C PRO A 329 -15.92 -0.46 -9.71
N PRO A 330 -15.63 -1.71 -9.27
CA PRO A 330 -15.45 -2.81 -10.19
C PRO A 330 -16.76 -3.09 -10.94
N PRO A 331 -16.71 -3.37 -12.26
CA PRO A 331 -17.89 -3.68 -13.04
C PRO A 331 -18.50 -5.04 -12.62
N PRO A 332 -19.74 -5.34 -13.03
CA PRO A 332 -20.30 -6.67 -12.87
C PRO A 332 -19.46 -7.75 -13.57
N VAL A 333 -19.47 -8.97 -13.02
CA VAL A 333 -18.80 -10.13 -13.62
C VAL A 333 -19.27 -10.32 -15.06
N GLY A 334 -18.32 -10.47 -15.98
CA GLY A 334 -18.58 -10.55 -17.43
C GLY A 334 -18.35 -9.25 -18.20
N GLN A 335 -18.17 -8.11 -17.52
CA GLN A 335 -17.76 -6.82 -18.11
C GLN A 335 -16.40 -6.36 -17.57
N GLU A 336 -15.54 -7.32 -17.21
CA GLU A 336 -14.25 -7.06 -16.56
C GLU A 336 -13.16 -6.64 -17.55
N ASP A 337 -13.43 -6.84 -18.84
CA ASP A 337 -12.49 -6.57 -19.92
C ASP A 337 -12.09 -5.09 -19.88
N ASP A 338 -10.78 -4.85 -19.96
CA ASP A 338 -10.16 -3.53 -19.89
C ASP A 338 -10.35 -2.71 -18.59
N PHE A 339 -11.07 -3.20 -17.57
CA PHE A 339 -11.19 -2.50 -16.30
C PHE A 339 -9.82 -2.29 -15.63
N ALA A 340 -9.00 -3.35 -15.55
CA ALA A 340 -7.65 -3.24 -15.00
C ALA A 340 -6.77 -2.25 -15.79
N ALA A 341 -6.98 -2.15 -17.10
CA ALA A 341 -6.26 -1.22 -17.95
C ALA A 341 -6.68 0.24 -17.68
N SER A 342 -7.98 0.49 -17.52
CA SER A 342 -8.54 1.81 -17.25
C SER A 342 -8.09 2.37 -15.89
N GLN A 343 -7.86 1.49 -14.91
CA GLN A 343 -7.47 1.88 -13.55
C GLN A 343 -5.97 2.25 -13.40
N GLN A 344 -5.13 2.03 -14.42
CA GLN A 344 -3.69 2.29 -14.32
C GLN A 344 -3.38 3.77 -14.02
N LYS A 345 -4.14 4.70 -14.59
CA LYS A 345 -4.04 6.14 -14.34
C LYS A 345 -5.16 6.59 -13.42
N TRP A 346 -4.84 7.41 -12.43
CA TRP A 346 -5.79 8.02 -11.52
C TRP A 346 -6.35 9.30 -12.16
N LYS A 347 -7.43 9.12 -12.93
CA LYS A 347 -8.04 10.17 -13.75
C LYS A 347 -8.40 11.42 -12.94
N ASN A 348 -8.97 11.25 -11.75
CA ASN A 348 -9.51 12.36 -10.95
C ASN A 348 -8.55 12.82 -9.84
N LYS A 349 -7.24 12.59 -10.00
CA LYS A 349 -6.23 12.89 -8.97
C LYS A 349 -6.26 14.34 -8.52
N HIS A 350 -6.20 15.29 -9.45
CA HIS A 350 -6.13 16.71 -9.10
C HIS A 350 -7.38 17.19 -8.36
N GLU A 351 -8.56 16.76 -8.80
CA GLU A 351 -9.82 17.10 -8.15
C GLU A 351 -9.89 16.48 -6.74
N PHE A 352 -9.47 15.23 -6.59
CA PHE A 352 -9.45 14.52 -5.32
C PHE A 352 -8.58 15.20 -4.26
N LEU A 353 -7.41 15.70 -4.66
CA LEU A 353 -6.48 16.37 -3.77
C LEU A 353 -7.01 17.73 -3.28
N ASN A 354 -7.85 18.39 -4.06
CA ASN A 354 -8.41 19.70 -3.74
C ASN A 354 -9.77 19.65 -3.01
N LEU A 355 -10.46 18.51 -3.04
CA LEU A 355 -11.76 18.35 -2.38
C LEU A 355 -11.66 18.43 -0.85
N LYS A 356 -12.74 18.90 -0.22
CA LYS A 356 -12.91 18.76 1.24
C LYS A 356 -13.14 17.30 1.62
N LEU A 357 -12.74 16.91 2.83
CA LEU A 357 -12.78 15.52 3.30
C LEU A 357 -14.21 14.94 3.36
N ASP A 358 -15.21 15.78 3.59
CA ASP A 358 -16.64 15.45 3.64
C ASP A 358 -17.26 15.23 2.25
N GLN A 359 -16.62 15.75 1.20
CA GLN A 359 -17.07 15.69 -0.20
C GLN A 359 -16.30 14.65 -1.04
N LEU A 360 -15.49 13.81 -0.41
CA LEU A 360 -14.68 12.78 -1.07
C LEU A 360 -15.45 11.75 -1.92
N ASP A 361 -16.76 11.74 -1.85
CA ASP A 361 -17.64 10.81 -2.56
C ASP A 361 -18.13 11.33 -3.92
N SER A 362 -17.99 12.64 -4.19
CA SER A 362 -18.58 13.28 -5.38
C SER A 362 -17.88 12.96 -6.70
N LEU A 363 -16.67 12.40 -6.68
CA LEU A 363 -15.91 12.12 -7.90
C LEU A 363 -16.34 10.84 -8.60
N ASN A 364 -16.83 9.87 -7.84
CA ASN A 364 -17.24 8.58 -8.39
C ASN A 364 -18.62 8.66 -9.06
N THR A 365 -19.40 9.71 -8.77
CA THR A 365 -20.69 9.99 -9.41
C THR A 365 -20.51 10.66 -10.77
N SER A 366 -19.52 11.56 -10.93
CA SER A 366 -19.26 12.28 -12.18
C SER A 366 -18.76 11.39 -13.31
N ASN A 367 -17.88 10.40 -13.02
CA ASN A 367 -17.36 9.46 -14.02
C ASN A 367 -18.47 8.63 -14.71
N ARG A 368 -19.56 8.32 -13.99
CA ARG A 368 -20.70 7.59 -14.57
C ARG A 368 -21.41 8.41 -15.64
N ASN A 369 -21.54 9.72 -15.44
CA ASN A 369 -22.21 10.60 -16.40
C ASN A 369 -21.39 10.72 -17.69
N GLU A 370 -20.06 10.76 -17.62
CA GLU A 370 -19.19 10.76 -18.81
C GLU A 370 -19.23 9.43 -19.58
N VAL A 371 -19.18 8.29 -18.88
CA VAL A 371 -19.29 6.96 -19.51
C VAL A 371 -20.67 6.78 -20.16
N THR A 372 -21.73 7.24 -19.50
CA THR A 372 -23.10 7.16 -20.04
C THR A 372 -23.27 8.05 -21.26
N GLN A 373 -22.66 9.24 -21.28
CA GLN A 373 -22.68 10.15 -22.43
C GLN A 373 -21.86 9.64 -23.62
N GLY A 374 -20.74 8.96 -23.39
CA GLY A 374 -19.93 8.30 -24.44
C GLY A 374 -20.68 7.17 -25.13
N VAL A 375 -21.37 6.31 -24.35
CA VAL A 375 -22.17 5.19 -24.88
C VAL A 375 -23.44 5.67 -25.60
N SER A 376 -24.07 6.76 -25.15
CA SER A 376 -25.22 7.35 -25.87
C SER A 376 -24.82 8.03 -27.18
N SER A 377 -23.59 8.53 -27.28
CA SER A 377 -23.09 9.18 -28.50
C SER A 377 -22.73 8.17 -29.60
N GLU A 378 -22.29 6.97 -29.24
CA GLU A 378 -22.07 5.87 -30.20
C GLU A 378 -23.40 5.27 -30.72
N LYS A 379 -24.44 5.19 -29.89
CA LYS A 379 -25.77 4.73 -30.34
C LYS A 379 -26.55 5.76 -31.15
N ALA A 380 -26.25 7.05 -31.03
CA ALA A 380 -26.89 8.10 -31.81
C ALA A 380 -26.34 8.22 -33.26
N SER A 381 -25.22 7.56 -33.58
CA SER A 381 -24.59 7.61 -34.91
C SER A 381 -25.01 6.47 -35.86
N SER A 382 -25.79 5.48 -35.39
CA SER A 382 -26.20 4.33 -36.22
C SER A 382 -27.69 4.27 -36.56
N SER A 383 -28.46 5.35 -36.39
CA SER A 383 -29.86 5.40 -36.80
C SER A 383 -30.14 6.58 -37.71
N ALA A 384 -29.63 6.50 -38.94
CA ALA A 384 -30.13 7.31 -40.04
C ALA A 384 -30.27 6.44 -41.29
N THR A 385 -31.52 6.31 -41.73
CA THR A 385 -31.98 5.85 -43.05
C THR A 385 -32.18 4.34 -43.23
N GLU A 386 -33.37 3.86 -42.84
CA GLU A 386 -34.06 2.87 -43.67
C GLU A 386 -35.56 3.18 -43.66
N VAL A 387 -36.06 3.62 -44.81
CA VAL A 387 -37.48 3.90 -45.06
C VAL A 387 -38.19 2.56 -45.21
N PRO A 388 -39.26 2.25 -44.45
CA PRO A 388 -39.97 0.99 -44.62
C PRO A 388 -40.80 1.02 -45.90
N PRO A 389 -40.90 -0.10 -46.65
CA PRO A 389 -41.70 -0.17 -47.86
C PRO A 389 -43.21 -0.22 -47.52
N PRO A 390 -44.09 0.20 -48.46
CA PRO A 390 -45.53 0.24 -48.21
C PRO A 390 -46.12 -1.17 -48.23
N HIS A 391 -46.98 -1.47 -47.26
CA HIS A 391 -47.78 -2.68 -47.24
C HIS A 391 -48.83 -2.65 -48.35
N SER A 392 -48.71 -3.59 -49.29
CA SER A 392 -49.81 -4.03 -50.15
C SER A 392 -50.04 -5.53 -49.99
N GLU A 393 -51.32 -5.88 -49.97
CA GLU A 393 -51.97 -7.16 -49.71
C GLU A 393 -51.41 -8.41 -50.43
N LEU A 394 -51.59 -9.58 -49.80
CA LEU A 394 -52.17 -10.84 -50.33
C LEU A 394 -51.63 -12.05 -49.51
N ARG A 395 -52.43 -12.65 -48.62
CA ARG A 395 -53.30 -13.84 -48.85
C ARG A 395 -52.54 -15.16 -49.16
N SER A 396 -52.73 -16.12 -48.25
CA SER A 396 -52.83 -17.57 -48.46
C SER A 396 -51.66 -18.33 -49.11
N ARG A 397 -50.96 -19.16 -48.33
CA ARG A 397 -51.18 -20.63 -48.25
C ARG A 397 -50.36 -21.24 -47.12
#